data_AF-A0A538A0B4-F1
#
_entry.id   AF-A0A538A0B4-F1
#
_cell.length_a   1.000
_cell.length_b   1.000
_cell.length_c   1.000
_cell.angle_alpha   90.00
_cell.angle_beta   90.00
_cell.angle_gamma   90.00
#
_symmetry.space_group_name_H-M   'P 1'
#
loop_
_entity.id
_entity.type
_entity.pdbx_description
1 polymer ?
#
loop_
_entity_poly.entity_id
_entity_poly.type
_entity_poly.pdbx_seq_one_letter_code
_entity_poly.pdbx_strand_id
1 'polypeptide(L)'
;MYARVVRFTDVTPERIAEIVAQVGESDEPPPGVDSTGFTLFVDDAQGTAIFVGFFETEEKMRDASAVFDQMDSSETPGTRASVDLCEVKVERSMP
;
A
#
# COMPACT_ATOMS: atom_id res chain seq x y z
N MET A 1 10.29 -13.15 0.55
CA MET A 1 9.20 -12.20 0.26
C MET A 1 9.05 -11.26 1.45
N TYR A 2 8.91 -9.98 1.15
CA TYR A 2 8.80 -8.90 2.12
C TYR A 2 7.55 -8.09 1.82
N ALA A 3 7.00 -7.43 2.82
CA ALA A 3 5.78 -6.64 2.68
C ALA A 3 5.93 -5.28 3.39
N ARG A 4 5.62 -4.20 2.68
CA ARG A 4 5.39 -2.89 3.30
C ARG A 4 3.91 -2.77 3.63
N VAL A 5 3.59 -2.65 4.91
CA VAL A 5 2.21 -2.54 5.40
C VAL A 5 2.00 -1.12 5.90
N VAL A 6 1.01 -0.43 5.35
CA VAL A 6 0.69 0.95 5.74
C VAL A 6 -0.75 1.02 6.19
N ARG A 7 -0.96 1.58 7.38
CA ARG A 7 -2.30 1.87 7.88
C ARG A 7 -2.63 3.34 7.65
N PHE A 8 -3.83 3.59 7.15
CA PHE A 8 -4.41 4.92 6.97
C PHE A 8 -5.63 5.11 7.88
N THR A 9 -5.78 6.33 8.40
CA THR A 9 -6.99 6.83 9.06
C THR A 9 -7.58 7.98 8.26
N ASP A 10 -8.75 8.47 8.67
CA ASP A 10 -9.43 9.60 8.03
C ASP A 10 -9.75 9.32 6.54
N VAL A 11 -10.00 8.05 6.22
CA VAL A 11 -10.30 7.59 4.86
C VAL A 11 -11.77 7.84 4.56
N THR A 12 -12.06 8.41 3.39
CA THR A 12 -13.42 8.63 2.91
C THR A 12 -13.77 7.71 1.73
N PRO A 13 -15.06 7.36 1.54
CA PRO A 13 -15.49 6.54 0.41
C PRO A 13 -15.15 7.15 -0.94
N GLU A 14 -15.29 8.47 -1.08
CA GLU A 14 -14.98 9.19 -2.32
C GLU A 14 -13.49 9.05 -2.65
N ARG A 15 -12.62 9.20 -1.65
CA ARG A 15 -11.17 9.09 -1.84
C ARG A 15 -10.74 7.70 -2.27
N ILE A 16 -11.37 6.66 -1.72
CA ILE A 16 -11.14 5.28 -2.14
C ILE A 16 -11.57 5.06 -3.59
N ALA A 17 -12.72 5.58 -3.99
CA ALA A 17 -13.19 5.45 -5.37
C ALA A 17 -12.21 6.11 -6.37
N GLU A 18 -11.65 7.27 -6.04
CA GLU A 18 -10.61 7.93 -6.84
C GLU A 18 -9.35 7.06 -6.98
N ILE A 19 -8.89 6.46 -5.88
CA ILE A 19 -7.68 5.62 -5.89
C ILE A 19 -7.90 4.34 -6.71
N VAL A 20 -9.05 3.69 -6.56
CA VAL A 20 -9.38 2.50 -7.36
C VAL A 20 -9.46 2.84 -8.85
N ALA A 21 -10.01 4.01 -9.20
CA ALA A 21 -10.03 4.48 -10.58
C ALA A 21 -8.60 4.70 -11.11
N GLN A 22 -7.76 5.42 -10.36
CA GLN A 22 -6.37 5.69 -10.74
C GLN A 22 -5.54 4.41 -10.93
N VAL A 23 -5.70 3.44 -10.03
CA VAL A 23 -5.06 2.13 -10.14
C VAL A 23 -5.55 1.37 -11.38
N GLY A 24 -6.84 1.44 -11.69
CA GLY A 24 -7.40 0.80 -12.88
C GLY A 24 -6.93 1.41 -14.20
N GLU A 25 -6.44 2.65 -14.17
CA GLU A 25 -5.89 3.37 -15.33
C GLU A 25 -4.37 3.14 -15.52
N SER A 26 -3.67 2.60 -14.52
CA SER A 26 -2.24 2.31 -14.60
C SER A 26 -1.87 1.10 -13.73
N ASP A 27 -1.55 -0.01 -14.38
CA ASP A 27 -1.05 -1.25 -13.74
C ASP A 27 0.41 -1.14 -13.26
N GLU A 28 1.10 -0.03 -13.54
CA GLU A 28 2.51 0.14 -13.21
C GLU A 28 2.73 0.82 -11.86
N PRO A 29 3.64 0.29 -11.02
CA PRO A 29 4.01 0.92 -9.76
C PRO A 29 4.70 2.28 -10.01
N PRO A 30 4.77 3.16 -9.00
CA PRO A 30 5.48 4.43 -9.12
C PRO A 30 6.93 4.22 -9.61
N PRO A 31 7.50 5.14 -10.40
CA PRO A 31 8.88 5.04 -10.85
C PRO A 31 9.85 4.80 -9.70
N GLY A 32 10.69 3.76 -9.82
CA GLY A 32 11.64 3.37 -8.77
C GLY A 32 11.08 2.42 -7.70
N VAL A 33 9.82 1.99 -7.83
CA VAL A 33 9.23 0.95 -6.96
C VAL A 33 9.18 -0.38 -7.71
N ASP A 34 10.06 -1.31 -7.31
CA ASP A 34 10.08 -2.69 -7.84
C ASP A 34 9.26 -3.62 -6.94
N SER A 35 7.94 -3.51 -7.02
CA SER A 35 6.99 -4.38 -6.31
C SER A 35 6.51 -5.52 -7.20
N THR A 36 6.16 -6.63 -6.56
CA THR A 36 5.59 -7.83 -7.22
C THR A 36 4.06 -7.82 -7.25
N GLY A 37 3.45 -6.85 -6.57
CA GLY A 37 2.01 -6.68 -6.44
C GLY A 37 1.64 -5.91 -5.17
N PHE A 38 0.36 -5.61 -5.01
CA PHE A 38 -0.15 -5.00 -3.79
C PHE A 38 -1.61 -5.42 -3.50
N THR A 39 -2.07 -5.12 -2.30
CA THR A 39 -3.46 -5.25 -1.88
C THR A 39 -3.87 -4.02 -1.08
N LEU A 40 -5.07 -3.50 -1.35
CA LEU A 40 -5.68 -2.43 -0.58
C LEU A 40 -6.92 -2.98 0.13
N PHE A 41 -6.91 -2.94 1.46
CA PHE A 41 -8.06 -3.24 2.30
C PHE A 41 -8.71 -1.93 2.72
N VAL A 42 -10.04 -1.88 2.69
CA VAL A 42 -10.81 -0.71 3.11
C VAL A 42 -11.84 -1.15 4.13
N ASP A 43 -11.86 -0.47 5.28
CA ASP A 43 -12.88 -0.62 6.31
C ASP A 43 -13.65 0.70 6.41
N ASP A 44 -14.74 0.77 5.65
CA ASP A 44 -15.64 1.92 5.56
C ASP A 44 -16.26 2.27 6.93
N ALA A 45 -16.61 1.25 7.71
CA ALA A 45 -17.24 1.43 9.02
C ALA A 45 -16.29 2.11 10.02
N GLN A 46 -14.98 1.95 9.86
CA GLN A 46 -13.97 2.58 10.70
C GLN A 46 -13.27 3.78 10.05
N GLY A 47 -13.53 4.08 8.77
CA GLY A 47 -12.80 5.12 8.03
C GLY A 47 -11.31 4.84 7.95
N THR A 48 -10.93 3.57 7.73
CA THR A 48 -9.52 3.16 7.65
C THR A 48 -9.21 2.35 6.39
N ALA A 49 -7.94 2.36 5.99
CA ALA A 49 -7.45 1.52 4.91
C ALA A 49 -6.09 0.90 5.27
N ILE A 50 -5.79 -0.25 4.69
CA ILE A 50 -4.48 -0.91 4.81
C ILE A 50 -3.95 -1.18 3.41
N PHE A 51 -2.80 -0.60 3.10
CA PHE A 51 -2.05 -0.92 1.89
C PHE A 51 -0.97 -1.95 2.22
N VAL A 52 -0.89 -3.02 1.44
CA VAL A 52 0.15 -4.04 1.54
C VAL A 52 0.84 -4.15 0.18
N GLY A 53 2.09 -3.69 0.09
CA GLY A 53 2.93 -3.87 -1.09
C GLY A 53 3.90 -5.03 -0.90
N PHE A 54 4.02 -5.92 -1.89
CA PHE A 54 4.86 -7.12 -1.83
C PHE A 54 6.15 -6.97 -2.63
N PHE A 55 7.27 -7.45 -2.06
CA PHE A 55 8.61 -7.31 -2.61
C PHE A 55 9.38 -8.63 -2.55
N GLU A 56 10.23 -8.86 -3.55
CA GLU A 56 11.06 -10.07 -3.62
C GLU A 56 12.13 -10.07 -2.53
N THR A 57 12.85 -8.95 -2.37
CA THR A 57 13.96 -8.77 -1.44
C THR A 57 13.69 -7.65 -0.43
N GLU A 58 14.41 -7.67 0.70
CA GLU A 58 14.31 -6.63 1.73
C GLU A 58 14.77 -5.26 1.20
N GLU A 59 15.84 -5.26 0.41
CA GLU A 59 16.41 -4.05 -0.21
C GLU A 59 15.37 -3.34 -1.09
N LYS A 60 14.69 -4.08 -1.99
CA LYS A 60 13.61 -3.54 -2.83
C LYS A 60 12.49 -2.92 -1.99
N MET A 61 12.11 -3.56 -0.88
CA MET A 61 11.10 -3.01 0.04
C MET A 61 11.57 -1.71 0.70
N ARG A 62 12.84 -1.64 1.13
CA ARG A 62 13.40 -0.45 1.78
C ARG A 62 13.54 0.72 0.81
N ASP A 63 14.02 0.46 -0.40
CA ASP A 63 14.12 1.45 -1.47
C ASP A 63 12.74 2.00 -1.84
N ALA A 64 11.77 1.11 -2.02
CA ALA A 64 10.38 1.50 -2.26
C ALA A 64 9.81 2.33 -1.10
N SER A 65 10.10 1.97 0.16
CA SER A 65 9.65 2.78 1.31
C SER A 65 10.21 4.19 1.25
N ALA A 66 11.49 4.35 0.90
CA ALA A 66 12.10 5.67 0.77
C ALA A 66 11.45 6.52 -0.34
N VAL A 67 10.97 5.90 -1.42
CA VAL A 67 10.18 6.56 -2.46
C VAL A 67 8.79 6.94 -1.92
N PHE A 68 8.08 6.00 -1.30
CA PHE A 68 6.74 6.24 -0.77
C PHE A 68 6.69 7.28 0.36
N ASP A 69 7.75 7.39 1.15
CA ASP A 69 7.82 8.35 2.24
C ASP A 69 7.90 9.80 1.73
N GLN A 70 8.27 9.99 0.45
CA GLN A 70 8.28 11.28 -0.24
C GLN A 70 6.93 11.65 -0.86
N MET A 71 5.99 10.72 -0.98
CA MET A 71 4.66 11.02 -1.53
C MET A 71 3.88 11.95 -0.61
N ASP A 72 3.14 12.88 -1.21
CA ASP A 72 2.30 13.78 -0.44
C ASP A 72 1.12 13.02 0.20
N SER A 73 0.66 13.49 1.37
CA SER A 73 -0.50 12.90 2.04
C SER A 73 -1.78 12.96 1.19
N SER A 74 -1.92 13.98 0.34
CA SER A 74 -3.03 14.12 -0.60
C SER A 74 -3.03 13.06 -1.69
N GLU A 75 -1.91 12.40 -1.95
CA GLU A 75 -1.78 11.30 -2.91
C GLU A 75 -2.11 9.93 -2.30
N THR A 76 -2.44 9.89 -1.01
CA THR A 76 -2.72 8.64 -0.29
C THR A 76 -4.20 8.49 0.05
N PRO A 77 -4.66 7.27 0.47
CA PRO A 77 -6.04 7.04 0.88
C PRO A 77 -6.55 7.89 2.04
N GLY A 78 -5.64 8.38 2.88
CA GLY A 78 -5.93 9.16 4.08
C GLY A 78 -4.64 9.49 4.85
N THR A 79 -4.74 9.79 6.14
CA THR A 79 -3.57 10.08 6.98
C THR A 79 -2.81 8.79 7.29
N ARG A 80 -1.49 8.73 7.00
CA ARG A 80 -0.64 7.60 7.41
C ARG A 80 -0.58 7.52 8.94
N ALA A 81 -1.11 6.44 9.50
CA ALA A 81 -1.09 6.16 10.93
C ALA A 81 0.11 5.28 11.32
N SER A 82 0.50 4.33 10.47
CA SER A 82 1.70 3.49 10.68
C SER A 82 2.29 3.01 9.36
N VAL A 83 3.59 2.72 9.37
CA VAL A 83 4.32 2.06 8.29
C VAL A 83 5.16 0.96 8.91
N ASP A 84 4.91 -0.28 8.50
CA ASP A 84 5.63 -1.46 8.94
C ASP A 84 6.37 -2.09 7.76
N LEU A 85 7.65 -2.44 7.98
CA LEU A 85 8.50 -3.13 7.02
C LEU A 85 8.67 -4.58 7.49
N CYS A 86 7.98 -5.49 6.82
CA CYS A 86 7.76 -6.84 7.31
C CYS A 86 8.46 -7.88 6.44
N GLU A 87 8.98 -8.94 7.06
CA GLU A 87 9.26 -10.20 6.38
C GLU A 87 7.98 -11.06 6.39
N VAL A 88 7.56 -11.57 5.24
CA VAL A 88 6.40 -12.48 5.16
C VAL A 88 6.82 -13.86 5.66
N LYS A 89 6.39 -14.22 6.87
CA LYS A 89 6.75 -15.51 7.49
C LYS A 89 5.91 -16.68 7.01
N VAL A 90 4.62 -16.45 6.76
CA VAL A 90 3.67 -17.47 6.29
C VAL A 90 2.64 -16.82 5.37
N GLU A 91 2.46 -17.39 4.19
CA GLU A 91 1.37 -17.06 3.27
C GLU A 91 0.71 -18.37 2.80
N ARG A 92 -0.63 -18.40 2.87
CA ARG A 92 -1.44 -19.57 2.51
C ARG A 92 -2.77 -19.10 1.92
N SER A 93 -3.07 -19.58 0.73
CA SER A 93 -4.41 -19.52 0.15
C SER A 93 -5.12 -20.84 0.48
N MET A 94 -6.30 -20.75 1.11
CA MET A 94 -7.15 -21.91 1.33
C MET A 94 -8.15 -22.02 0.17
N PRO A 95 -8.45 -23.24 -0.32
CA PRO A 95 -9.46 -23.46 -1.36
C PRO A 95 -10.89 -23.19 -0.86
#